data_AF-A0A2W4KT35-F1
#
_entry.id   AF-A0A2W4KT35-F1
#
_cell.length_a   1.000
_cell.length_b   1.000
_cell.length_c   1.000
_cell.angle_alpha   90.00
_cell.angle_beta   90.00
_cell.angle_gamma   90.00
#
_symmetry.space_group_name_H-M   'P 1'
#
loop_
_entity.id
_entity.type
_entity.pdbx_description
1 polymer ?
#
loop_
_entity_poly.entity_id
_entity_poly.type
_entity_poly.pdbx_seq_one_letter_code
_entity_poly.pdbx_strand_id
1 'polypeptide(L)'
;MRAMRPDASAPVARLGRRLGILAFAVLVASVTANWCEQILRQVFWAESPPRAVSCREGLLELERAIARARSAAAFEARGERAALASFRDALEPEWHYRGAVAQACREDALGRAALSELDALRYAEEHAVRYEAGAVAAQRRRAEAILRELRGAPTR
;
A
#
# COMPACT_ATOMS: atom_id res chain seq x y z
N MET A 1 -64.94 -7.97 42.02
CA MET A 1 -64.72 -7.74 40.58
C MET A 1 -63.48 -6.86 40.41
N ARG A 2 -62.47 -7.33 39.67
CA ARG A 2 -61.18 -6.61 39.45
C ARG A 2 -61.41 -5.45 38.46
N ALA A 3 -61.03 -4.24 38.85
CA ALA A 3 -60.96 -3.10 37.93
C ALA A 3 -59.69 -3.21 37.07
N MET A 4 -59.87 -3.30 35.76
CA MET A 4 -58.82 -3.22 34.75
C MET A 4 -58.30 -1.77 34.72
N ARG A 5 -57.05 -1.54 35.13
CA ARG A 5 -56.38 -0.25 34.95
C ARG A 5 -56.08 -0.07 33.46
N PRO A 6 -56.48 1.03 32.81
CA PRO A 6 -56.08 1.29 31.43
C PRO A 6 -54.59 1.63 31.40
N ASP A 7 -53.84 0.92 30.56
CA ASP A 7 -52.41 1.12 30.34
C ASP A 7 -52.16 2.49 29.68
N ALA A 8 -52.02 3.52 30.50
CA ALA A 8 -51.64 4.88 30.10
C ALA A 8 -50.19 4.99 29.57
N SER A 9 -49.47 3.86 29.46
CA SER A 9 -48.04 3.77 29.17
C SER A 9 -47.70 3.81 27.67
N ALA A 10 -48.68 3.56 26.79
CA ALA A 10 -48.44 3.38 25.35
C ALA A 10 -47.96 4.62 24.56
N PRO A 11 -48.39 5.86 24.85
CA PRO A 11 -47.93 7.05 24.11
C PRO A 11 -46.54 7.52 24.58
N VAL A 12 -46.25 7.44 25.89
CA VAL A 12 -44.95 7.83 26.46
C VAL A 12 -43.82 6.89 25.98
N ALA A 13 -44.09 5.59 25.93
CA ALA A 13 -43.14 4.60 25.40
C ALA A 13 -42.82 4.82 23.90
N ARG A 14 -43.80 5.26 23.10
CA ARG A 14 -43.61 5.59 21.68
C ARG A 14 -42.80 6.87 21.48
N LEU A 15 -42.98 7.86 22.35
CA LEU A 15 -42.21 9.11 22.32
C LEU A 15 -40.74 8.86 22.69
N GLY A 16 -40.49 8.09 23.76
CA GLY A 16 -39.14 7.71 24.18
C GLY A 16 -38.41 6.90 23.10
N ARG A 17 -39.10 5.97 22.43
CA ARG A 17 -38.53 5.20 21.32
C ARG A 17 -38.12 6.09 20.14
N ARG A 18 -38.94 7.08 19.80
CA ARG A 18 -38.64 8.02 18.70
C ARG A 18 -37.45 8.91 19.02
N LEU A 19 -37.38 9.44 20.24
CA LEU A 19 -36.24 10.25 20.69
C LEU A 19 -34.95 9.42 20.72
N GLY A 20 -35.01 8.18 21.19
CA GLY A 20 -33.86 7.27 21.18
C GLY A 20 -33.36 6.94 19.77
N ILE A 21 -34.28 6.64 18.84
CA ILE A 21 -33.94 6.40 17.42
C ILE A 21 -33.30 7.63 16.80
N LEU A 22 -33.85 8.82 17.08
CA LEU A 22 -33.36 10.07 16.50
C LEU A 22 -31.98 10.42 17.04
N ALA A 23 -31.74 10.25 18.35
CA ALA A 23 -30.43 10.42 18.95
C ALA A 23 -29.39 9.43 18.39
N PHE A 24 -29.77 8.16 18.25
CA PHE A 24 -28.90 7.14 17.66
C PHE A 24 -28.58 7.44 16.19
N ALA A 25 -29.60 7.81 15.40
CA ALA A 25 -29.42 8.16 13.99
C ALA A 25 -28.49 9.36 13.82
N VAL A 26 -28.62 10.40 14.64
CA VAL A 26 -27.72 11.57 14.63
C VAL A 26 -26.29 11.17 14.98
N LEU A 27 -26.11 10.36 16.02
CA LEU A 27 -24.77 9.92 16.44
C LEU A 27 -24.09 9.09 15.36
N VAL A 28 -24.77 8.08 14.81
CA VAL A 28 -24.24 7.27 13.71
C VAL A 28 -23.94 8.14 12.49
N ALA A 29 -24.88 8.99 12.08
CA ALA A 29 -24.68 9.87 10.92
C ALA A 29 -23.47 10.80 11.08
N SER A 30 -23.24 11.35 12.28
CA SER A 30 -22.06 12.19 12.54
C SER A 30 -20.74 11.43 12.46
N VAL A 31 -20.68 10.21 12.99
CA VAL A 31 -19.48 9.38 12.93
C VAL A 31 -19.20 8.95 11.50
N THR A 32 -20.24 8.51 10.79
CA THR A 32 -20.15 8.15 9.37
C THR A 32 -19.72 9.34 8.53
N ALA A 33 -20.30 10.53 8.73
CA ALA A 33 -19.92 11.74 8.00
C ALA A 33 -18.46 12.13 8.27
N ASN A 34 -18.00 12.06 9.52
CA ASN A 34 -16.61 12.34 9.89
C ASN A 34 -15.64 11.35 9.22
N TRP A 35 -15.99 10.07 9.15
CA TRP A 35 -15.18 9.07 8.43
C TRP A 35 -15.19 9.29 6.92
N CYS A 36 -16.35 9.57 6.33
CA CYS A 36 -16.46 9.93 4.93
C CYS A 36 -15.60 11.16 4.62
N GLU A 37 -15.63 12.19 5.46
CA GLU A 37 -14.83 13.39 5.28
C GLU A 37 -13.33 13.09 5.34
N GLN A 38 -12.86 12.29 6.30
CA GLN A 38 -11.45 11.91 6.35
C GLN A 38 -11.00 11.13 5.12
N ILE A 39 -11.81 10.17 4.65
CA ILE A 39 -11.51 9.40 3.44
C ILE A 39 -11.47 10.31 2.21
N LEU A 40 -12.48 11.18 2.06
CA LEU A 40 -12.52 12.15 0.97
C LEU A 40 -11.31 13.09 1.04
N ARG A 41 -10.93 13.58 2.23
CA ARG A 41 -9.74 14.43 2.37
C ARG A 41 -8.45 13.71 2.01
N GLN A 42 -8.28 12.45 2.41
CA GLN A 42 -7.11 11.67 2.01
C GLN A 42 -7.05 11.41 0.49
N VAL A 43 -8.20 11.17 -0.15
CA VAL A 43 -8.26 10.88 -1.59
C VAL A 43 -8.10 12.15 -2.43
N PHE A 44 -8.69 13.27 -2.01
CA PHE A 44 -8.70 14.52 -2.79
C PHE A 44 -7.58 15.49 -2.39
N TRP A 45 -7.08 15.43 -1.16
CA TRP A 45 -5.99 16.24 -0.61
C TRP A 45 -4.83 15.37 -0.10
N ALA A 46 -4.55 14.23 -0.77
CA ALA A 46 -3.27 13.57 -0.61
C ALA A 46 -2.15 14.60 -0.80
N GLU A 47 -1.19 14.61 0.13
CA GLU A 47 -0.11 15.58 0.22
C GLU A 47 0.46 15.87 -1.16
N SER A 48 0.38 17.15 -1.57
CA SER A 48 0.98 17.59 -2.81
C SER A 48 2.45 17.22 -2.75
N PRO A 49 3.03 16.66 -3.83
CA PRO A 49 4.46 16.44 -3.89
C PRO A 49 5.16 17.74 -3.46
N PRO A 50 6.32 17.69 -2.77
CA PRO A 50 7.03 18.89 -2.32
C PRO A 50 7.38 19.86 -3.46
N ARG A 51 7.12 19.47 -4.72
CA ARG A 51 7.22 20.28 -5.93
C ARG A 51 6.02 20.03 -6.84
N ALA A 52 5.54 21.04 -7.57
CA ALA A 52 4.60 20.83 -8.67
C ALA A 52 5.29 20.01 -9.77
N VAL A 53 4.89 18.75 -9.95
CA VAL A 53 5.52 17.83 -10.91
C VAL A 53 4.72 17.83 -12.21
N SER A 54 5.38 18.13 -13.33
CA SER A 54 4.77 17.93 -14.65
C SER A 54 4.60 16.43 -14.94
N CYS A 55 3.60 16.03 -15.72
CA CYS A 55 3.38 14.61 -16.06
C CYS A 55 4.67 13.92 -16.54
N ARG A 56 5.39 14.56 -17.47
CA ARG A 56 6.66 14.06 -18.01
C ARG A 56 7.74 13.89 -16.94
N GLU A 57 7.93 14.91 -16.09
CA GLU A 57 8.94 14.86 -15.03
C GLU A 57 8.61 13.75 -14.03
N GLY A 58 7.34 13.62 -13.64
CA GLY A 58 6.90 12.58 -12.71
C GLY A 58 7.13 11.17 -13.23
N LEU A 59 6.86 10.92 -14.51
CA LEU A 59 7.14 9.62 -15.14
C LEU A 59 8.64 9.30 -15.15
N LEU A 60 9.50 10.28 -15.46
CA LEU A 60 10.95 10.09 -15.46
C LEU A 60 11.51 9.85 -14.06
N GLU A 61 10.97 10.51 -13.03
CA GLU A 61 11.38 10.23 -11.65
C GLU A 61 10.95 8.83 -11.20
N LEU A 62 9.74 8.39 -11.55
CA LEU A 62 9.27 7.03 -11.26
C LEU A 62 10.14 5.96 -11.93
N GLU A 63 10.51 6.16 -13.20
CA GLU A 63 11.41 5.27 -13.93
C GLU A 63 12.79 5.19 -13.26
N ARG A 64 13.39 6.34 -12.91
CA ARG A 64 14.67 6.38 -12.20
C ARG A 64 14.59 5.71 -10.83
N ALA A 65 13.48 5.86 -10.12
CA ALA A 65 13.26 5.17 -8.85
C ALA A 65 13.24 3.64 -9.01
N ILE A 66 12.59 3.10 -10.05
CA ILE A 66 12.67 1.66 -10.36
C ILE A 66 14.13 1.24 -10.61
N ALA A 67 14.87 1.99 -11.42
CA ALA A 67 16.26 1.66 -11.75
C ALA A 67 17.16 1.66 -10.49
N ARG A 68 16.98 2.63 -9.59
CA ARG A 68 17.68 2.68 -8.30
C ARG A 68 17.25 1.54 -7.36
N ALA A 69 15.97 1.21 -7.33
CA ALA A 69 15.46 0.11 -6.52
C ALA A 69 16.06 -1.24 -6.93
N ARG A 70 16.14 -1.48 -8.25
CA ARG A 70 16.78 -2.68 -8.80
C ARG A 70 18.26 -2.76 -8.41
N SER A 71 19.01 -1.66 -8.50
CA SER A 71 20.42 -1.66 -8.13
C SER A 71 20.61 -1.90 -6.62
N ALA A 72 19.80 -1.26 -5.77
CA ALA A 72 19.83 -1.48 -4.32
C ALA A 72 19.58 -2.95 -3.95
N ALA A 73 18.58 -3.58 -4.58
CA ALA A 73 18.27 -5.00 -4.36
C ALA A 73 19.41 -5.94 -4.81
N ALA A 74 20.09 -5.62 -5.91
CA ALA A 74 21.18 -6.45 -6.44
C ALA A 74 22.39 -6.54 -5.50
N PHE A 75 22.64 -5.50 -4.69
CA PHE A 75 23.73 -5.49 -3.71
C PHE A 75 23.37 -6.16 -2.38
N GLU A 76 22.10 -6.51 -2.16
CA GLU A 76 21.66 -7.05 -0.88
C GLU A 76 21.96 -8.55 -0.76
N ALA A 77 22.89 -8.88 0.13
CA ALA A 77 23.40 -10.23 0.30
C ALA A 77 22.63 -11.05 1.35
N ARG A 78 21.75 -10.45 2.16
CA ARG A 78 21.08 -11.12 3.29
C ARG A 78 19.85 -11.94 2.89
N GLY A 79 19.69 -12.21 1.60
CA GLY A 79 18.67 -13.10 1.04
C GLY A 79 17.40 -12.37 0.61
N GLU A 80 16.40 -13.15 0.19
CA GLU A 80 15.18 -12.67 -0.49
C GLU A 80 14.45 -11.55 0.26
N ARG A 81 14.15 -11.73 1.55
CA ARG A 81 13.41 -10.72 2.32
C ARG A 81 14.16 -9.40 2.41
N ALA A 82 15.47 -9.44 2.59
CA ALA A 82 16.29 -8.24 2.67
C ALA A 82 16.36 -7.55 1.30
N ALA A 83 16.55 -8.32 0.21
CA ALA A 83 16.57 -7.77 -1.14
C ALA A 83 15.24 -7.09 -1.51
N LEU A 84 14.10 -7.68 -1.11
CA LEU A 84 12.78 -7.07 -1.30
C LEU A 84 12.57 -5.83 -0.46
N ALA A 85 13.01 -5.82 0.79
CA ALA A 85 12.95 -4.64 1.64
C ALA A 85 13.78 -3.51 1.03
N SER A 86 15.03 -3.80 0.63
CA SER A 86 15.90 -2.84 -0.03
C SER A 86 15.34 -2.31 -1.35
N PHE A 87 14.67 -3.17 -2.14
CA PHE A 87 13.98 -2.74 -3.35
C PHE A 87 12.86 -1.74 -3.02
N ARG A 88 11.98 -2.09 -2.08
CA ARG A 88 10.82 -1.26 -1.71
C ARG A 88 11.24 0.06 -1.08
N ASP A 89 12.23 0.04 -0.21
CA ASP A 89 12.73 1.25 0.46
C ASP A 89 13.35 2.22 -0.56
N ALA A 90 14.01 1.70 -1.60
CA ALA A 90 14.65 2.52 -2.63
C ALA A 90 13.69 3.03 -3.72
N LEU A 91 12.44 2.56 -3.75
CA LEU A 91 11.37 3.17 -4.55
C LEU A 91 10.88 4.50 -3.94
N GLU A 92 11.08 4.68 -2.63
CA GLU A 92 10.67 5.90 -1.94
C GLU A 92 11.71 7.02 -2.10
N PRO A 93 11.26 8.30 -2.13
CA PRO A 93 9.90 8.79 -1.93
C PRO A 93 9.03 8.89 -3.21
N GLU A 94 9.57 8.65 -4.40
CA GLU A 94 8.88 8.96 -5.66
C GLU A 94 7.60 8.15 -5.84
N TRP A 95 7.62 6.88 -5.42
CA TRP A 95 6.47 5.99 -5.54
C TRP A 95 5.34 6.32 -4.57
N HIS A 96 5.61 6.95 -3.43
CA HIS A 96 4.57 7.53 -2.56
C HIS A 96 3.69 8.53 -3.32
N TYR A 97 4.30 9.37 -4.17
CA TYR A 97 3.59 10.42 -4.92
C TYR A 97 3.05 9.96 -6.28
N ARG A 98 3.05 8.65 -6.59
CA ARG A 98 2.52 8.10 -7.85
C ARG A 98 1.08 8.55 -8.13
N GLY A 99 0.25 8.72 -7.09
CA GLY A 99 -1.10 9.28 -7.21
C GLY A 99 -1.11 10.68 -7.81
N ALA A 100 -0.21 11.56 -7.37
CA ALA A 100 -0.09 12.92 -7.89
C ALA A 100 0.40 12.95 -9.35
N VAL A 101 1.35 12.07 -9.71
CA VAL A 101 1.78 11.90 -11.12
C VAL A 101 0.61 11.48 -12.00
N ALA A 102 -0.23 10.56 -11.52
CA ALA A 102 -1.44 10.16 -12.22
C ALA A 102 -2.41 11.33 -12.45
N GLN A 103 -2.59 12.19 -11.45
CA GLN A 103 -3.44 13.38 -11.58
C GLN A 103 -2.86 14.38 -12.60
N ALA A 104 -1.54 14.56 -12.61
CA ALA A 104 -0.84 15.42 -13.57
C ALA A 104 -0.93 14.89 -15.01
N CYS A 105 -1.01 13.56 -15.19
CA CYS A 105 -1.11 12.92 -16.49
C CYS A 105 -2.56 12.69 -16.98
N ARG A 106 -3.61 13.08 -16.24
CA ARG A 106 -5.02 12.74 -16.57
C ARG A 106 -5.41 13.06 -18.02
N GLU A 107 -5.06 14.25 -18.49
CA GLU A 107 -5.42 14.75 -19.82
C GLU A 107 -4.42 14.31 -20.92
N ASP A 108 -3.33 13.62 -20.57
CA ASP A 108 -2.32 13.13 -21.50
C ASP A 108 -2.46 11.62 -21.72
N ALA A 109 -2.93 11.22 -22.91
CA ALA A 109 -3.11 9.81 -23.26
C ALA A 109 -1.80 9.02 -23.26
N LEU A 110 -0.70 9.62 -23.74
CA LEU A 110 0.61 8.97 -23.73
C LEU A 110 1.14 8.89 -22.30
N GLY A 111 0.97 9.96 -21.51
CA GLY A 111 1.33 9.99 -20.10
C GLY A 111 0.63 8.92 -19.26
N ARG A 112 -0.68 8.70 -19.48
CA ARG A 112 -1.44 7.62 -18.83
C ARG A 112 -0.94 6.23 -19.24
N ALA A 113 -0.65 6.03 -20.52
CA ALA A 113 -0.11 4.76 -21.00
C ALA A 113 1.26 4.47 -20.40
N ALA A 114 2.16 5.46 -20.41
CA ALA A 114 3.48 5.35 -19.79
C ALA A 114 3.39 5.04 -18.29
N LEU A 115 2.48 5.68 -17.55
CA LEU A 115 2.27 5.39 -16.15
C LEU A 115 1.84 3.93 -15.91
N SER A 116 0.94 3.41 -16.74
CA SER A 116 0.51 2.01 -16.67
C SER A 116 1.66 1.04 -16.92
N GLU A 117 2.53 1.34 -17.89
CA GLU A 117 3.72 0.53 -18.18
C GLU A 117 4.72 0.57 -17.02
N LEU A 118 4.91 1.74 -16.37
CA LEU A 118 5.76 1.85 -15.19
C LEU A 118 5.21 1.07 -13.99
N ASP A 119 3.90 1.08 -13.76
CA ASP A 119 3.26 0.25 -12.72
C ASP A 119 3.50 -1.24 -12.98
N ALA A 120 3.34 -1.68 -14.23
CA ALA A 120 3.60 -3.05 -14.65
C ALA A 120 5.08 -3.42 -14.50
N LEU A 121 6.00 -2.52 -14.90
CA LEU A 121 7.43 -2.69 -14.78
C LEU A 121 7.86 -2.84 -13.32
N ARG A 122 7.38 -1.98 -12.42
CA ARG A 122 7.67 -2.10 -10.98
C ARG A 122 7.25 -3.45 -10.44
N TYR A 123 6.06 -3.91 -10.80
CA TYR A 123 5.55 -5.22 -10.36
C TYR A 123 6.40 -6.38 -10.89
N ALA A 124 6.81 -6.32 -12.16
CA ALA A 124 7.69 -7.30 -12.77
C ALA A 124 9.07 -7.34 -12.10
N GLU A 125 9.68 -6.17 -11.83
CA GLU A 125 10.97 -6.04 -11.15
C GLU A 125 10.90 -6.56 -9.71
N GLU A 126 9.84 -6.25 -8.96
CA GLU A 126 9.67 -6.79 -7.61
C GLU A 126 9.64 -8.33 -7.64
N HIS A 127 8.94 -8.93 -8.60
CA HIS A 127 8.92 -10.40 -8.78
C HIS A 127 10.27 -10.96 -9.20
N ALA A 128 10.98 -10.29 -10.10
CA ALA A 128 12.32 -10.69 -10.51
C ALA A 128 13.27 -10.73 -9.31
N VAL A 129 13.25 -9.71 -8.44
CA VAL A 129 14.05 -9.66 -7.21
C VAL A 129 13.78 -10.87 -6.31
N ARG A 130 12.51 -11.30 -6.16
CA ARG A 130 12.18 -12.51 -5.37
C ARG A 130 12.87 -13.74 -5.94
N TYR A 131 12.75 -13.91 -7.25
CA TYR A 131 13.26 -15.08 -7.93
C TYR A 131 14.79 -15.12 -7.90
N GLU A 132 15.46 -14.02 -8.23
CA GLU A 132 16.91 -13.92 -8.26
C GLU A 132 17.52 -14.12 -6.88
N ALA A 133 16.99 -13.43 -5.86
CA ALA A 133 17.50 -13.57 -4.49
C ALA A 133 17.28 -14.98 -3.93
N GLY A 134 16.16 -15.62 -4.27
CA GLY A 134 15.89 -17.02 -3.92
C GLY A 134 16.86 -18.00 -4.58
N ALA A 135 17.12 -17.82 -5.87
CA ALA A 135 18.06 -18.64 -6.64
C ALA A 135 19.49 -18.53 -6.09
N VAL A 136 19.96 -17.30 -5.82
CA VAL A 136 21.30 -17.06 -5.24
C VAL A 136 21.42 -17.69 -3.86
N ALA A 137 20.39 -17.56 -3.01
CA ALA A 137 20.40 -18.17 -1.67
C ALA A 137 20.49 -19.71 -1.75
N ALA A 138 19.80 -20.34 -2.70
CA ALA A 138 19.90 -21.78 -2.92
C ALA A 138 21.31 -22.19 -3.38
N GLN A 139 21.92 -21.43 -4.29
CA GLN A 139 23.27 -21.69 -4.76
C GLN A 139 24.32 -21.56 -3.66
N ARG A 140 24.21 -20.57 -2.77
CA ARG A 140 25.10 -20.42 -1.60
C ARG A 140 25.03 -21.61 -0.66
N ARG A 141 23.83 -22.10 -0.34
CA ARG A 141 23.66 -23.31 0.50
C ARG A 141 24.36 -24.53 -0.11
N ARG A 142 24.27 -24.70 -1.44
CA ARG A 142 24.97 -25.78 -2.15
C ARG A 142 26.49 -25.61 -2.10
N ALA A 143 26.99 -24.40 -2.34
CA ALA A 143 28.42 -24.11 -2.27
C ALA A 143 28.99 -24.36 -0.86
N GLU A 144 28.28 -23.93 0.18
CA GLU A 144 28.67 -24.17 1.59
C GLU A 144 28.70 -25.66 1.95
N ALA A 145 27.74 -26.46 1.45
CA ALA A 145 27.73 -27.90 1.66
C ALA A 145 28.96 -28.57 1.04
N ILE A 146 29.27 -28.26 -0.23
CA ILE A 146 30.44 -28.78 -0.95
C ILE A 146 31.75 -28.37 -0.25
N LEU A 147 31.87 -27.09 0.13
CA LEU A 147 33.07 -26.59 0.82
C LEU A 147 33.26 -27.25 2.19
N ARG A 148 32.17 -27.59 2.89
CA ARG A 148 32.23 -28.31 4.17
C ARG A 148 32.73 -29.74 3.98
N GLU A 149 32.26 -30.44 2.95
CA GLU A 149 32.73 -31.78 2.60
C GLU A 149 34.23 -31.77 2.26
N LEU A 150 34.67 -30.82 1.44
CA LEU A 150 36.09 -30.69 1.07
C LEU A 150 36.99 -30.42 2.28
N ARG A 151 36.53 -29.63 3.26
CA ARG A 151 37.29 -29.36 4.50
C ARG A 151 37.33 -30.57 5.44
N GLY A 152 36.31 -31.43 5.40
CA GLY A 152 36.22 -32.62 6.24
C GLY A 152 36.89 -33.86 5.65
N ALA A 153 37.27 -33.83 4.37
CA ALA A 153 37.95 -34.94 3.72
C ALA A 153 39.40 -35.04 4.23
N PRO A 154 39.84 -36.19 4.79
CA PRO A 154 41.24 -36.39 5.14
C PRO A 154 42.07 -36.37 3.86
N THR A 155 43.09 -35.50 3.83
CA THR A 155 44.10 -35.47 2.77
C THR A 155 44.76 -36.85 2.68
N ARG A 156 44.52 -37.54 1.57
CA ARG A 156 45.10 -38.85 1.27
C ARG A 156 46.40 -38.71 0.51
#